data_AF-A0A2Z6QWI4-F1
#
_entry.id   AF-A0A2Z6QWI4-F1
#
_cell.length_a   1.000
_cell.length_b   1.000
_cell.length_c   1.000
_cell.angle_alpha   90.00
_cell.angle_beta   90.00
_cell.angle_gamma   90.00
#
_symmetry.space_group_name_H-M   'P 1'
#
loop_
_entity.id
_entity.type
_entity.pdbx_description
1 polymer ?
#
loop_
_entity_poly.entity_id
_entity_poly.type
_entity_poly.pdbx_seq_one_letter_code
_entity_poly.pdbx_strand_id
1 'polypeptide(L)'
;MVAVIAFDNSSSYAKLADDTLNAAYINFNPGGKQPIMRDTIFNEQVQSMVFPANYPNENLREKPKGMRVILQERGLWGSGLKGFCGNKEVSIENPRCCVYHVLAAQEDFLNQKLILQEVIEGLEHKVIFYLKFHCELNYIKMYWRASKRYTWQHCNYT
;
A
#
# COMPACT_ATOMS: atom_id res chain seq x y z
N MET A 1 4.14 -27.20 6.04
CA MET A 1 2.72 -27.21 6.48
C MET A 1 2.14 -25.83 6.16
N VAL A 2 1.02 -25.74 5.45
CA VAL A 2 0.42 -24.44 5.09
C VAL A 2 -0.63 -24.07 6.15
N ALA A 3 -0.44 -22.95 6.84
CA ALA A 3 -1.42 -22.42 7.79
C ALA A 3 -2.32 -21.38 7.12
N VAL A 4 -3.54 -21.23 7.65
CA VAL A 4 -4.45 -20.14 7.32
C VAL A 4 -4.60 -19.27 8.57
N ILE A 5 -4.20 -18.00 8.47
CA ILE A 5 -4.22 -17.05 9.58
C ILE A 5 -5.30 -16.01 9.30
N ALA A 6 -6.29 -15.93 10.20
CA ALA A 6 -7.41 -15.00 10.07
C ALA A 6 -7.26 -13.81 11.02
N PHE A 7 -7.40 -12.59 10.51
CA PHE A 7 -7.35 -11.34 11.28
C PHE A 7 -8.70 -10.65 11.28
N ASP A 8 -9.00 -10.00 12.41
CA ASP A 8 -10.09 -9.03 12.44
C ASP A 8 -9.73 -7.77 11.65
N ASN A 9 -10.73 -7.09 11.09
CA ASN A 9 -10.53 -5.88 10.28
C ASN A 9 -10.27 -4.64 11.15
N SER A 10 -9.25 -4.73 12.00
CA SER A 10 -8.76 -3.63 12.83
C SER A 10 -7.81 -2.75 12.01
N SER A 11 -7.90 -1.44 12.22
CA SER A 11 -6.99 -0.47 11.58
C SER A 11 -5.52 -0.70 11.96
N SER A 12 -5.24 -1.40 13.06
CA SER A 12 -3.89 -1.78 13.48
C SER A 12 -3.15 -2.65 12.44
N TYR A 13 -3.87 -3.39 11.59
CA TYR A 13 -3.25 -4.21 10.55
C TYR A 13 -3.15 -3.51 9.20
N ALA A 14 -3.74 -2.32 9.05
CA ALA A 14 -3.79 -1.57 7.79
C ALA A 14 -2.45 -0.86 7.44
N LYS A 15 -1.34 -1.30 8.04
CA LYS A 15 -0.02 -0.73 7.79
C LYS A 15 0.58 -1.35 6.52
N LEU A 16 1.00 -0.48 5.60
CA LEU A 16 1.86 -0.83 4.47
C LEU A 16 3.33 -0.84 4.90
N ALA A 17 4.18 -1.55 4.18
CA ALA A 17 5.62 -1.50 4.45
C ALA A 17 6.18 -0.10 4.16
N ASP A 18 7.29 0.25 4.82
CA ASP A 18 7.84 1.61 4.74
C ASP A 18 8.40 1.93 3.33
N ASP A 19 8.71 0.90 2.54
CA ASP A 19 9.19 0.94 1.16
C ASP A 19 8.09 0.66 0.10
N THR A 20 6.83 0.50 0.52
CA THR A 20 5.69 0.25 -0.37
C THR A 20 5.46 1.39 -1.37
N LEU A 21 5.04 1.04 -2.60
CA LEU A 21 4.65 2.03 -3.61
C LEU A 21 3.43 2.81 -3.14
N ASN A 22 3.57 4.11 -2.95
CA ASN A 22 2.44 4.96 -2.55
C ASN A 22 2.55 6.35 -3.16
N ALA A 23 1.69 6.63 -4.14
CA ALA A 23 1.69 7.90 -4.85
C ALA A 23 1.55 9.12 -3.91
N ALA A 24 0.93 8.99 -2.74
CA ALA A 24 0.74 10.10 -1.82
C ALA A 24 2.06 10.59 -1.18
N TYR A 25 3.11 9.76 -1.21
CA TYR A 25 4.41 10.07 -0.63
C TYR A 25 5.50 10.35 -1.67
N ILE A 26 5.17 10.35 -2.97
CA ILE A 26 6.13 10.66 -4.04
C ILE A 26 6.08 12.15 -4.36
N ASN A 27 7.24 12.77 -4.52
CA ASN A 27 7.34 14.16 -4.96
C ASN A 27 7.06 14.28 -6.47
N PHE A 28 6.50 15.40 -6.91
CA PHE A 28 6.29 15.64 -8.34
C PHE A 28 7.63 15.64 -9.11
N ASN A 29 8.62 16.36 -8.59
CA ASN A 29 9.99 16.40 -9.11
C ASN A 29 10.88 15.43 -8.32
N PRO A 30 11.96 14.92 -8.94
CA PRO A 30 12.89 14.01 -8.26
C PRO A 30 13.64 14.67 -7.09
N GLY A 31 14.10 13.86 -6.16
CA GLY A 31 14.82 14.31 -4.96
C GLY A 31 13.90 14.86 -3.86
N GLY A 32 14.42 15.78 -3.05
CA GLY A 32 13.74 16.29 -1.85
C GLY A 32 13.58 15.22 -0.76
N LYS A 33 12.82 15.55 0.29
CA LYS A 33 12.45 14.59 1.34
C LYS A 33 11.26 13.75 0.85
N GLN A 34 11.52 12.50 0.49
CA GLN A 34 10.51 11.48 0.18
C GLN A 34 11.09 10.08 0.52
N PRO A 35 10.25 9.07 0.82
CA PRO A 35 10.72 7.72 1.10
C PRO A 35 11.36 7.08 -0.14
N ILE A 36 12.28 6.15 0.11
CA ILE A 36 12.82 5.26 -0.92
C ILE A 36 11.85 4.09 -1.04
N MET A 37 11.18 3.99 -2.18
CA MET A 37 10.26 2.88 -2.46
C MET A 37 10.97 1.75 -3.19
N ARG A 38 10.47 0.53 -3.02
CA ARG A 38 10.95 -0.66 -3.73
C ARG A 38 10.70 -0.56 -5.22
N ASP A 39 11.50 -1.29 -5.98
CA ASP A 39 11.31 -1.44 -7.42
C ASP A 39 10.01 -2.20 -7.72
N THR A 40 9.45 -1.93 -8.91
CA THR A 40 8.16 -2.48 -9.35
C THR A 40 8.28 -3.16 -10.70
N ILE A 41 7.26 -3.92 -11.08
CA ILE A 41 7.12 -4.48 -12.43
C ILE A 41 6.01 -3.70 -13.13
N PHE A 42 6.35 -3.06 -14.24
CA PHE A 42 5.43 -2.35 -15.10
C PHE A 42 5.57 -2.87 -16.53
N ASN A 43 4.47 -3.33 -17.15
CA ASN A 43 4.48 -3.97 -18.47
C ASN A 43 5.56 -5.07 -18.60
N GLU A 44 5.61 -5.97 -17.61
CA GLU A 44 6.58 -7.09 -17.55
C GLU A 44 8.06 -6.68 -17.44
N GLN A 45 8.34 -5.38 -17.25
CA GLN A 45 9.69 -4.85 -17.10
C GLN A 45 9.90 -4.30 -15.69
N VAL A 46 11.08 -4.54 -15.14
CA VAL A 46 11.48 -3.96 -13.86
C VAL A 46 11.66 -2.46 -14.03
N GLN A 47 10.85 -1.68 -13.31
CA GLN A 47 11.02 -0.24 -13.19
C GLN A 47 11.62 0.08 -11.83
N SER A 48 12.82 0.66 -11.83
CA SER A 48 13.42 1.15 -10.59
C SER A 48 12.84 2.50 -10.17
N MET A 49 12.61 2.66 -8.87
CA MET A 49 12.07 3.89 -8.27
C MET A 49 13.18 4.87 -7.85
N VAL A 50 14.44 4.48 -7.98
CA VAL A 50 15.64 5.27 -7.64
C VAL A 50 16.50 5.46 -8.89
N PHE A 51 17.20 6.59 -9.01
CA PHE A 51 18.17 6.78 -10.08
C PHE A 51 19.42 5.91 -9.88
N PRO A 52 20.00 5.34 -10.95
CA PRO A 52 21.22 4.56 -10.84
C PRO A 52 22.41 5.42 -10.40
N ALA A 53 23.41 4.80 -9.79
CA ALA A 53 24.65 5.48 -9.39
C ALA A 53 25.38 6.15 -10.57
N ASN A 54 25.24 5.60 -11.77
CA ASN A 54 25.87 6.15 -13.00
C ASN A 54 24.99 7.18 -13.73
N TYR A 55 23.99 7.76 -13.08
CA TYR A 55 23.09 8.72 -13.72
C TYR A 55 23.85 9.99 -14.18
N PRO A 56 23.54 10.56 -15.38
CA PRO A 56 24.28 11.70 -15.93
C PRO A 56 24.28 12.94 -15.04
N ASN A 57 23.20 13.17 -14.30
CA ASN A 57 23.11 14.28 -13.34
C ASN A 57 23.55 13.81 -11.95
N GLU A 58 24.71 14.30 -11.51
CA GLU A 58 25.32 13.93 -10.22
C GLU A 58 24.39 14.21 -9.02
N ASN A 59 23.63 15.30 -9.10
CA ASN A 59 22.71 15.69 -8.03
C ASN A 59 21.51 14.76 -7.88
N LEU A 60 21.27 13.87 -8.84
CA LEU A 60 20.14 12.95 -8.85
C LEU A 60 20.55 11.49 -8.64
N ARG A 61 21.85 11.16 -8.68
CA ARG A 61 22.35 9.80 -8.44
C ARG A 61 21.84 9.29 -7.10
N GLU A 62 21.33 8.05 -7.10
CA GLU A 62 20.81 7.35 -5.91
C GLU A 62 19.65 8.07 -5.20
N LYS A 63 19.06 9.09 -5.83
CA LYS A 63 17.88 9.77 -5.29
C LYS A 63 16.59 9.12 -5.78
N PRO A 64 15.52 9.17 -4.97
CA PRO A 64 14.21 8.72 -5.39
C PRO A 64 13.69 9.56 -6.57
N LYS A 65 13.12 8.86 -7.56
CA LYS A 65 12.48 9.47 -8.72
C LYS A 65 11.21 10.20 -8.31
N GLY A 66 10.89 11.25 -9.06
CA GLY A 66 9.61 11.96 -8.91
C GLY A 66 8.55 11.39 -9.84
N MET A 67 7.28 11.71 -9.58
CA MET A 67 6.14 11.24 -10.38
C MET A 67 6.31 11.56 -11.87
N ARG A 68 6.86 12.73 -12.20
CA ARG A 68 7.08 13.15 -13.60
C ARG A 68 7.97 12.16 -14.34
N VAL A 69 9.09 11.76 -13.72
CA VAL A 69 10.06 10.84 -14.34
C VAL A 69 9.45 9.44 -14.46
N ILE A 70 8.78 8.97 -13.40
CA ILE A 70 8.12 7.66 -13.40
C ILE A 70 7.06 7.58 -14.51
N LEU A 71 6.21 8.60 -14.67
CA LEU A 71 5.20 8.60 -15.75
C LEU A 71 5.79 8.76 -17.15
N GLN A 72 6.90 9.50 -17.30
CA GLN A 72 7.61 9.61 -18.57
C GLN A 72 8.18 8.26 -18.99
N GLU A 73 8.82 7.53 -18.07
CA GLU A 73 9.32 6.17 -18.30
C GLU A 73 8.18 5.20 -18.67
N ARG A 74 6.99 5.39 -18.09
CA ARG A 74 5.79 4.59 -18.40
C ARG A 74 5.09 4.99 -19.71
N GLY A 75 5.49 6.08 -20.36
CA GLY A 75 4.78 6.63 -21.53
C GLY A 75 3.38 7.18 -21.22
N LEU A 76 3.08 7.45 -19.94
CA LEU A 76 1.78 7.93 -19.47
C LEU A 76 1.76 9.45 -19.24
N TRP A 77 2.83 10.14 -19.63
CA TRP A 77 2.95 11.58 -19.49
C TRP A 77 2.07 12.32 -20.53
N GLY A 78 1.03 13.01 -20.05
CA GLY A 78 0.18 13.87 -20.87
C GLY A 78 0.58 15.34 -20.81
N SER A 79 0.58 16.02 -21.96
CA SER A 79 0.72 17.48 -22.02
C SER A 79 -0.45 18.16 -21.30
N GLY A 80 -0.17 19.03 -20.33
CA GLY A 80 -1.19 19.81 -19.61
C GLY A 80 -1.70 19.19 -18.30
N LEU A 81 -1.14 18.06 -17.85
CA LEU A 81 -1.49 17.50 -16.54
C LEU A 81 -0.99 18.40 -15.40
N LYS A 82 -1.89 18.72 -14.46
CA LYS A 82 -1.53 19.37 -13.20
C LYS A 82 -0.77 18.37 -12.31
N GLY A 83 0.15 18.84 -11.47
CA GLY A 83 0.87 17.97 -10.54
C GLY A 83 -0.06 17.30 -9.51
N PHE A 84 -0.91 18.09 -8.86
CA PHE A 84 -1.89 17.62 -7.88
C PHE A 84 -3.15 18.49 -7.95
N CYS A 85 -4.33 17.87 -7.89
CA CYS A 85 -5.62 18.57 -8.00
C CYS A 85 -6.25 18.94 -6.66
N GLY A 86 -5.61 18.63 -5.53
CA GLY A 86 -6.18 18.85 -4.19
C GLY A 86 -6.94 17.65 -3.64
N ASN A 87 -7.39 16.74 -4.49
CA ASN A 87 -8.09 15.52 -4.09
C ASN A 87 -7.12 14.33 -4.00
N LYS A 88 -7.16 13.59 -2.89
CA LYS A 88 -6.36 12.36 -2.69
C LYS A 88 -7.12 11.08 -2.99
N GLU A 89 -8.45 11.14 -3.08
CA GLU A 89 -9.27 9.98 -3.39
C GLU A 89 -9.06 9.57 -4.85
N VAL A 90 -8.60 8.34 -5.06
CA VAL A 90 -8.30 7.83 -6.40
C VAL A 90 -9.61 7.57 -7.14
N SER A 91 -9.94 8.41 -8.13
CA SER A 91 -11.05 8.16 -9.05
C SER A 91 -10.60 7.23 -10.17
N ILE A 92 -11.07 5.98 -10.19
CA ILE A 92 -10.78 5.01 -11.25
C ILE A 92 -11.42 5.45 -12.58
N GLU A 93 -12.55 6.16 -12.52
CA GLU A 93 -13.33 6.58 -13.71
C GLU A 93 -12.69 7.74 -14.49
N ASN A 94 -11.90 8.60 -13.84
CA ASN A 94 -11.22 9.71 -14.51
C ASN A 94 -9.83 10.00 -13.91
N PRO A 95 -8.86 9.08 -14.11
CA PRO A 95 -7.54 9.21 -13.51
C PRO A 95 -6.70 10.33 -14.15
N ARG A 96 -7.10 10.87 -15.31
CA ARG A 96 -6.34 11.86 -16.08
C ARG A 96 -6.47 13.30 -15.58
N CYS A 97 -7.03 13.52 -14.39
CA CYS A 97 -7.17 14.88 -13.86
C CYS A 97 -5.84 15.50 -13.39
N CYS A 98 -4.91 14.69 -12.86
CA CYS A 98 -3.59 15.13 -12.42
C CYS A 98 -2.58 13.97 -12.39
N VAL A 99 -1.29 14.31 -12.30
CA VAL A 99 -0.18 13.35 -12.28
C VAL A 99 -0.30 12.35 -11.13
N TYR A 100 -0.72 12.80 -9.93
CA TYR A 100 -0.98 11.93 -8.79
C TYR A 100 -2.02 10.86 -9.12
N HIS A 101 -3.18 11.22 -9.68
CA HIS A 101 -4.25 10.27 -9.99
C HIS A 101 -3.87 9.27 -11.07
N VAL A 102 -3.14 9.71 -12.11
CA VAL A 102 -2.66 8.81 -13.16
C VAL A 102 -1.74 7.74 -12.57
N LEU A 103 -0.84 8.13 -11.65
CA LEU A 103 0.08 7.21 -10.99
C LEU A 103 -0.62 6.33 -9.95
N ALA A 104 -1.49 6.90 -9.12
CA ALA A 104 -2.20 6.18 -8.08
C ALA A 104 -3.21 5.17 -8.63
N ALA A 105 -3.72 5.38 -9.84
CA ALA A 105 -4.61 4.44 -10.52
C ALA A 105 -3.86 3.29 -11.23
N GLN A 106 -2.52 3.29 -11.21
CA GLN A 106 -1.75 2.18 -11.77
C GLN A 106 -1.92 0.92 -10.92
N GLU A 107 -1.95 -0.23 -11.58
CA GLU A 107 -2.23 -1.51 -10.93
C GLU A 107 -1.21 -1.84 -9.83
N ASP A 108 0.07 -1.56 -10.08
CA ASP A 108 1.13 -1.79 -9.10
C ASP A 108 1.01 -0.89 -7.87
N PHE A 109 0.45 0.32 -8.00
CA PHE A 109 0.16 1.20 -6.86
C PHE A 109 -1.11 0.79 -6.11
N LEU A 110 -2.13 0.28 -6.81
CA LEU A 110 -3.40 -0.15 -6.21
C LEU A 110 -3.27 -1.47 -5.45
N ASN A 111 -2.48 -2.41 -5.98
CA ASN A 111 -2.39 -3.78 -5.49
C ASN A 111 -1.28 -3.99 -4.45
N GLN A 112 -0.82 -2.92 -3.79
CA GLN A 112 0.13 -3.04 -2.69
C GLN A 112 -0.49 -3.76 -1.50
N LYS A 113 0.23 -4.75 -0.96
CA LYS A 113 -0.23 -5.58 0.15
C LYS A 113 0.16 -4.95 1.49
N LEU A 114 -0.61 -5.29 2.52
CA LEU A 114 -0.29 -4.94 3.90
C LEU A 114 0.98 -5.68 4.34
N ILE A 115 1.81 -5.06 5.19
CA ILE A 115 3.07 -5.67 5.65
C ILE A 115 2.84 -7.05 6.27
N LEU A 116 1.74 -7.19 7.02
CA LEU A 116 1.35 -8.45 7.64
C LEU A 116 1.04 -9.53 6.60
N GLN A 117 0.35 -9.16 5.52
CA GLN A 117 0.05 -10.07 4.42
C GLN A 117 1.33 -10.48 3.69
N GLU A 118 2.24 -9.55 3.41
CA GLU A 118 3.53 -9.84 2.77
C GLU A 118 4.35 -10.85 3.59
N VAL A 119 4.45 -10.65 4.91
CA VAL A 119 5.20 -11.54 5.80
C VAL A 119 4.59 -12.94 5.84
N ILE A 120 3.27 -13.04 5.96
CA ILE A 120 2.58 -14.34 6.06
C ILE A 120 2.66 -15.10 4.73
N GLU A 121 2.39 -14.43 3.61
CA GLU A 121 2.49 -15.05 2.28
C GLU A 121 3.93 -15.42 1.93
N GLY A 122 4.92 -14.63 2.37
CA GLY A 122 6.34 -14.93 2.23
C GLY A 122 6.80 -16.17 3.02
N LEU A 123 6.05 -16.58 4.04
CA LEU A 123 6.24 -17.84 4.77
C LEU A 123 5.38 -18.98 4.21
N GLU A 124 4.86 -18.83 2.98
CA GLU A 124 3.98 -19.80 2.32
C GLU A 124 2.70 -20.11 3.11
N HIS A 125 2.19 -19.13 3.84
CA HIS A 125 0.91 -19.20 4.56
C HIS A 125 -0.15 -18.33 3.89
N LYS A 126 -1.42 -18.58 4.23
CA LYS A 126 -2.55 -17.81 3.70
C LYS A 126 -3.10 -16.88 4.77
N VAL A 127 -3.48 -15.66 4.36
CA VAL A 127 -4.11 -14.68 5.25
C VAL A 127 -5.56 -14.43 4.84
N ILE A 128 -6.45 -14.26 5.82
CA ILE A 128 -7.84 -13.85 5.62
C ILE A 128 -8.11 -12.64 6.51
N PHE A 129 -8.63 -11.57 5.92
CA PHE A 129 -9.14 -10.42 6.67
C PHE A 129 -10.67 -10.48 6.69
N TYR A 130 -11.27 -10.45 7.88
CA TYR A 130 -12.73 -10.41 8.00
C TYR A 130 -13.31 -9.09 7.47
N LEU A 131 -14.61 -9.06 7.20
CA LEU A 131 -15.28 -7.81 6.82
C LEU A 131 -15.39 -6.87 8.03
N LYS A 132 -15.22 -5.58 7.76
CA LYS A 132 -15.43 -4.54 8.77
C LYS A 132 -16.91 -4.51 9.15
N PHE A 133 -17.19 -4.37 10.45
CA PHE A 133 -18.55 -4.30 11.03
C PHE A 133 -19.41 -5.58 10.92
N HIS A 134 -18.81 -6.72 10.58
CA HIS A 134 -19.48 -8.03 10.57
C HIS A 134 -18.91 -8.93 11.68
N CYS A 135 -19.23 -8.60 12.94
CA CYS A 135 -18.67 -9.30 14.10
C CYS A 135 -19.18 -10.75 14.23
N GLU A 136 -20.30 -11.07 13.59
CA GLU A 136 -20.89 -12.40 13.47
C GLU A 136 -20.03 -13.37 12.63
N LEU A 137 -19.26 -12.84 11.68
CA LEU A 137 -18.35 -13.64 10.84
C LEU A 137 -16.96 -13.80 11.48
N ASN A 138 -16.69 -13.06 12.55
CA ASN A 138 -15.38 -13.00 13.17
C ASN A 138 -15.28 -14.01 14.34
N TYR A 139 -14.58 -15.11 14.10
CA TYR A 139 -14.46 -16.21 15.05
C TYR A 139 -13.92 -15.77 16.42
N ILE A 140 -12.94 -14.87 16.47
CA ILE A 140 -12.39 -14.41 17.76
C ILE A 140 -13.44 -13.65 18.59
N LYS A 141 -14.39 -12.96 17.95
CA LYS A 141 -15.49 -12.27 18.67
C LYS A 141 -16.48 -13.27 19.28
N MET A 142 -16.75 -14.39 18.60
CA MET A 142 -17.57 -15.47 19.17
C MET A 142 -16.91 -16.06 20.42
N TYR A 143 -15.62 -16.35 20.35
CA TYR A 143 -14.85 -16.85 21.48
C TYR A 143 -14.90 -15.87 22.67
N TRP A 144 -14.58 -14.59 22.43
CA TRP A 144 -14.65 -13.56 23.49
C TRP A 144 -16.04 -13.42 24.09
N ARG A 145 -17.10 -13.53 23.30
CA ARG A 145 -18.49 -13.48 23.81
C ARG A 145 -18.77 -14.66 24.75
N ALA A 146 -18.35 -15.87 24.38
CA ALA A 146 -18.50 -17.06 25.21
C ALA A 146 -17.70 -16.93 26.52
N SER A 147 -16.43 -16.52 26.43
CA SER A 147 -15.57 -16.33 27.59
C SER A 147 -16.14 -15.29 28.56
N LYS A 148 -16.61 -14.13 28.07
CA LYS A 148 -17.26 -13.11 28.92
C LYS A 148 -18.50 -13.63 29.62
N ARG A 149 -19.35 -14.38 28.91
CA ARG A 149 -20.55 -14.99 29.49
C ARG A 149 -20.16 -15.97 30.61
N TYR A 150 -19.17 -16.82 30.36
CA TYR A 150 -18.66 -17.75 31.35
C TYR A 150 -18.16 -17.01 32.60
N THR A 151 -17.31 -15.99 32.44
CA THR A 151 -16.79 -15.22 33.57
C THR A 151 -17.88 -14.50 34.34
N TRP A 152 -18.91 -13.94 33.69
CA TRP A 152 -20.04 -13.33 34.40
C TRP A 152 -20.84 -14.31 35.26
N GLN A 153 -20.89 -15.58 34.86
CA GLN A 153 -21.63 -16.61 35.59
C GLN A 153 -20.81 -17.24 36.72
N HIS A 154 -19.47 -17.18 36.66
CA HIS A 154 -18.59 -17.96 37.54
C HIS A 154 -17.57 -17.12 38.32
N CYS A 155 -17.32 -15.87 37.95
CA CYS A 155 -16.44 -14.98 38.70
C CYS A 155 -17.26 -14.07 39.60
N ASN A 156 -17.19 -14.32 40.90
CA ASN A 156 -17.58 -13.35 41.91
C ASN A 156 -16.42 -12.35 42.03
N TYR A 157 -16.65 -11.08 41.71
CA TYR A 157 -15.68 -9.99 41.81
C TYR A 157 -15.42 -9.61 43.29
N THR A 158 -15.04 -10.57 44.13
CA THR A 158 -14.50 -10.33 45.48
C THR A 158 -13.05 -9.89 45.41
#